data_AF-A0A8K0Y5W5-F1
#
_entry.id   AF-A0A8K0Y5W5-F1
#
_cell.length_a   1.000
_cell.length_b   1.000
_cell.length_c   1.000
_cell.angle_alpha   90.00
_cell.angle_beta   90.00
_cell.angle_gamma   90.00
#
_symmetry.space_group_name_H-M   'P 1'
#
loop_
_entity.id
_entity.type
_entity.pdbx_description
1 polymer ?
#
loop_
_entity_poly.entity_id
_entity_poly.type
_entity_poly.pdbx_seq_one_letter_code
_entity_poly.pdbx_strand_id
1 'polypeptide(L)'
;MLALSLMQNDYENYEVILVDNNSVDSSVEFVQKNYPSIKVVTLEKNLGFAEPNNLGAKESKGDFLLFLNNDTIPNPNFISRTSKGSKRRL
;
A
#
# COMPACT_ATOMS: atom_id res chain seq x y z
N MET A 1 -4.56 9.37 5.75
CA MET A 1 -5.71 9.46 4.82
C MET A 1 -5.76 8.30 3.83
N LEU A 2 -4.65 7.96 3.15
CA LEU A 2 -4.60 6.82 2.22
C LEU A 2 -5.11 5.50 2.84
N ALA A 3 -4.63 5.12 4.03
CA ALA A 3 -5.06 3.89 4.71
C ALA A 3 -6.59 3.85 4.91
N LEU A 4 -7.22 4.96 5.34
CA LEU A 4 -8.66 5.06 5.50
C LEU A 4 -9.43 4.86 4.18
N SER A 5 -8.93 5.42 3.08
CA SER A 5 -9.57 5.25 1.78
C SER A 5 -9.44 3.84 1.23
N LEU A 6 -8.30 3.18 1.47
CA LEU A 6 -8.12 1.78 1.09
C LEU A 6 -9.06 0.86 1.88
N MET A 7 -9.33 1.14 3.15
CA MET A 7 -10.29 0.36 3.93
C MET A 7 -11.75 0.52 3.50
N GLN A 8 -12.09 1.51 2.65
CA GLN A 8 -13.44 1.78 2.15
C GLN A 8 -13.67 1.26 0.73
N ASN A 9 -12.80 0.39 0.22
CA ASN A 9 -12.88 -0.10 -1.15
C ASN A 9 -13.83 -1.31 -1.31
N ASP A 10 -14.30 -1.57 -2.53
CA ASP A 10 -15.28 -2.63 -2.86
C ASP A 10 -14.65 -3.98 -3.27
N TYR A 11 -13.36 -4.19 -2.97
CA TYR A 11 -12.59 -5.37 -3.32
C TYR A 11 -11.97 -5.98 -2.06
N GLU A 12 -12.20 -7.28 -1.82
CA GLU A 12 -11.79 -7.92 -0.56
C GLU A 12 -10.45 -8.66 -0.65
N ASN A 13 -10.02 -9.07 -1.85
CA ASN A 13 -8.82 -9.90 -2.02
C ASN A 13 -7.55 -9.07 -2.27
N TYR A 14 -7.14 -8.31 -1.26
CA TYR A 14 -5.93 -7.49 -1.33
C TYR A 14 -5.18 -7.52 0.01
N GLU A 15 -3.89 -7.19 -0.04
CA GLU A 15 -3.09 -6.86 1.12
C GLU A 15 -2.54 -5.44 0.97
N VAL A 16 -2.19 -4.81 2.09
CA VAL A 16 -1.56 -3.49 2.09
C VAL A 16 -0.23 -3.61 2.81
N ILE A 17 0.84 -3.22 2.10
CA ILE A 17 2.18 -3.12 2.63
C ILE A 17 2.58 -1.65 2.62
N LEU A 18 2.83 -1.08 3.79
CA LEU A 18 3.37 0.26 3.95
C LEU A 18 4.88 0.14 4.19
N VAL A 19 5.68 0.64 3.26
CA VAL A 19 7.14 0.74 3.46
C VAL A 19 7.46 2.17 3.90
N ASP A 20 7.81 2.32 5.17
CA ASP A 20 8.25 3.59 5.74
C ASP A 20 9.73 3.85 5.38
N ASN A 21 9.98 5.00 4.75
CA ASN A 21 11.29 5.36 4.22
C ASN A 21 12.07 6.25 5.21
N ASN A 22 12.11 5.82 6.47
CA ASN A 22 12.73 6.52 7.60
C ASN A 22 12.01 7.82 7.96
N SER A 23 10.70 7.74 8.21
CA SER A 23 9.95 8.87 8.78
C SER A 23 10.39 9.12 10.22
N VAL A 24 10.39 10.39 10.61
CA VAL A 24 10.82 10.83 11.96
C VAL A 24 9.64 11.33 12.81
N ASP A 25 8.42 11.18 12.31
CA ASP A 25 7.17 11.53 12.97
C ASP A 25 6.46 10.28 13.49
N SER A 26 5.29 10.45 14.11
CA SER A 26 4.52 9.35 14.69
C SER A 26 3.65 8.60 13.67
N SER A 27 3.97 8.68 12.37
CA SER A 27 3.14 8.12 11.30
C SER A 27 3.10 6.59 11.34
N VAL A 28 4.25 5.96 11.62
CA VAL A 28 4.38 4.50 11.75
C VAL A 28 3.54 3.99 12.91
N GLU A 29 3.69 4.57 14.10
CA GLU A 29 2.93 4.16 15.28
C GLU A 29 1.43 4.38 15.07
N PHE A 30 1.06 5.50 14.42
CA PHE A 30 -0.34 5.77 14.08
C PHE A 30 -0.91 4.66 13.19
N VAL A 31 -0.19 4.25 12.14
CA VAL A 31 -0.68 3.22 11.22
C VAL A 31 -0.76 1.86 11.91
N GLN A 32 0.28 1.45 12.64
CA GLN A 32 0.30 0.17 13.35
C GLN A 32 -0.84 0.07 14.38
N LYS A 33 -1.14 1.17 15.09
CA LYS A 33 -2.21 1.21 16.10
C LYS A 33 -3.61 1.17 15.49
N ASN A 34 -3.85 1.91 14.41
CA ASN A 34 -5.19 2.10 13.86
C ASN A 34 -5.54 1.12 12.72
N TYR A 35 -4.54 0.53 12.06
CA TYR A 35 -4.71 -0.37 10.92
C TYR A 35 -3.82 -1.61 11.08
N PRO A 36 -4.11 -2.49 12.07
CA PRO A 36 -3.29 -3.66 12.35
C PRO A 36 -3.25 -4.69 11.21
N SER A 37 -4.13 -4.58 10.23
CA SER A 37 -4.11 -5.39 9.00
C SER A 37 -3.06 -4.93 7.98
N ILE A 38 -2.51 -3.73 8.12
CA ILE A 38 -1.45 -3.21 7.24
C ILE A 38 -0.10 -3.74 7.72
N LYS A 39 0.63 -4.42 6.82
CA LYS A 39 2.02 -4.82 7.08
C LYS A 39 2.91 -3.59 6.96
N VAL A 40 3.58 -3.20 8.03
CA VAL A 40 4.51 -2.06 8.03
C VAL A 40 5.96 -2.56 7.99
N VAL A 41 6.75 -2.04 7.07
CA VAL A 41 8.18 -2.30 6.93
C VAL A 41 8.92 -0.97 7.08
N THR A 42 9.78 -0.83 8.09
CA THR A 42 10.52 0.41 8.36
C THR A 42 11.95 0.31 7.85
N LEU A 43 12.45 1.41 7.28
CA LEU A 43 13.84 1.54 6.83
C LEU A 43 14.63 2.44 7.79
N GLU A 44 15.89 2.10 8.04
CA GLU A 44 16.78 2.87 8.93
C GLU A 44 17.29 4.18 8.32
N LYS A 45 17.14 4.35 7.00
CA LYS A 45 17.53 5.56 6.27
C LYS A 45 16.64 5.76 5.05
N ASN A 46 16.58 7.00 4.58
CA ASN A 46 15.88 7.32 3.35
C ASN A 46 16.67 6.78 2.14
N LEU A 47 16.05 5.87 1.39
CA LEU A 47 16.65 5.16 0.24
C LEU A 47 16.15 5.68 -1.11
N GLY A 48 15.57 6.90 -1.14
CA GLY A 48 14.90 7.43 -2.32
C GLY A 48 13.58 6.71 -2.61
N PHE A 49 13.11 6.80 -3.86
CA PHE A 49 11.77 6.33 -4.23
C PHE A 49 11.71 4.86 -4.66
N ALA A 50 12.72 4.38 -5.39
CA ALA A 50 12.66 3.07 -6.02
C ALA A 50 12.87 1.92 -5.01
N GLU A 51 13.80 2.07 -4.07
CA GLU A 51 14.16 1.00 -3.14
C GLU A 51 13.00 0.60 -2.20
N PRO A 52 12.27 1.52 -1.55
CA PRO A 52 11.11 1.15 -0.73
C PRO A 52 10.03 0.40 -1.53
N ASN A 53 9.77 0.84 -2.77
CA ASN A 53 8.81 0.18 -3.65
C ASN A 53 9.24 -1.24 -4.02
N ASN A 54 10.52 -1.43 -4.36
CA ASN A 54 11.07 -2.75 -4.68
C ASN A 54 11.03 -3.69 -3.47
N LEU A 55 11.28 -3.17 -2.26
CA LEU A 55 11.15 -3.95 -1.03
C LEU A 55 9.70 -4.37 -0.79
N GLY A 56 8.75 -3.44 -0.92
CA GLY A 56 7.32 -3.73 -0.81
C GLY A 56 6.85 -4.80 -1.81
N ALA A 57 7.33 -4.72 -3.06
CA ALA A 57 7.06 -5.73 -4.08
C ALA A 57 7.60 -7.12 -3.70
N LYS A 58 8.83 -7.19 -3.17
CA LYS A 58 9.46 -8.45 -2.74
C LYS A 58 8.72 -9.09 -1.56
N GLU A 59 8.18 -8.27 -0.67
CA GLU A 59 7.44 -8.70 0.53
C GLU A 59 5.98 -9.07 0.27
N SER A 60 5.48 -8.80 -0.94
CA SER A 60 4.11 -9.05 -1.37
C SER A 60 3.88 -10.50 -1.79
N LYS A 61 2.62 -10.93 -1.72
CA LYS A 61 2.16 -12.29 -2.08
C LYS A 61 1.15 -12.30 -3.22
N GLY A 62 0.65 -11.14 -3.62
CA GLY A 62 -0.35 -11.01 -4.69
C GLY A 62 0.25 -11.22 -6.08
N ASP A 63 -0.56 -11.71 -7.01
CA ASP A 63 -0.20 -11.87 -8.43
C ASP A 63 -0.03 -10.53 -9.17
N PHE A 64 -0.56 -9.45 -8.59
CA PHE A 64 -0.54 -8.10 -9.15
C PHE A 64 -0.08 -7.09 -8.11
N LEU A 65 0.72 -6.13 -8.55
CA LEU A 65 1.19 -5.01 -7.73
C LEU A 65 0.45 -3.73 -8.09
N LEU A 66 0.05 -2.99 -7.07
CA LEU A 66 -0.52 -1.65 -7.17
C LEU A 66 0.31 -0.71 -6.29
N PHE A 67 1.05 0.20 -6.91
CA PHE A 67 1.81 1.22 -6.20
C PHE A 67 0.94 2.47 -6.02
N LEU A 68 0.84 2.96 -4.78
CA LEU A 68 0.09 4.16 -4.42
C LEU A 68 0.94 5.04 -3.51
N ASN A 69 1.01 6.33 -3.84
CA ASN A 69 1.68 7.31 -2.99
C ASN A 69 0.80 7.66 -1.79
N ASN A 70 1.43 8.00 -0.66
CA ASN A 70 0.78 8.32 0.62
C ASN A 70 -0.11 9.58 0.59
N ASP A 71 0.05 10.42 -0.42
CA ASP A 71 -0.71 11.65 -0.69
C ASP A 71 -1.92 11.43 -1.62
N THR A 72 -2.23 10.18 -1.96
CA THR A 72 -3.36 9.84 -2.83
C THR A 72 -4.61 9.39 -2.05
N ILE A 73 -5.78 9.65 -2.64
CA ILE A 73 -7.08 9.15 -2.15
C ILE A 73 -7.78 8.47 -3.33
N PRO A 74 -7.64 7.14 -3.49
CA PRO A 74 -8.32 6.42 -4.57
C PRO A 74 -9.84 6.41 -4.37
N ASN A 75 -10.58 6.36 -5.48
CA ASN A 75 -12.02 6.10 -5.45
C ASN A 75 -12.28 4.70 -4.86
N PRO A 76 -13.35 4.49 -4.07
CA PRO A 76 -13.70 3.17 -3.52
C PRO A 76 -13.70 2.01 -4.54
N ASN A 77 -14.05 2.27 -5.80
CA ASN A 77 -14.08 1.24 -6.85
C ASN A 77 -12.77 1.11 -7.66
N PHE A 78 -11.70 1.79 -7.26
CA PHE A 78 -10.47 1.85 -8.02
C PHE A 78 -9.80 0.48 -8.17
N ILE A 79 -9.72 -0.29 -7.09
CA ILE A 79 -9.08 -1.62 -7.08
C ILE A 79 -9.91 -2.63 -7.88
N SER A 80 -11.24 -2.65 -7.71
CA SER A 80 -12.10 -3.56 -8.46
C SER A 80 -12.13 -3.26 -9.96
N ARG A 81 -12.03 -1.98 -10.36
CA ARG A 81 -11.96 -1.59 -11.78
C ARG A 81 -10.62 -1.95 -12.41
N THR A 82 -9.51 -1.67 -11.73
CA THR A 82 -8.17 -1.95 -12.24
C THR A 82 -7.92 -3.46 -12.33
N SER A 83 -8.32 -4.24 -11.33
CA SER A 83 -8.20 -5.71 -11.36
C SER A 83 -8.98 -6.36 -12.50
N LYS A 84 -10.19 -5.87 -12.83
CA LYS A 84 -10.97 -6.34 -14.00
C LYS A 84 -10.27 -6.02 -15.33
N GLY A 85 -9.63 -4.86 -15.44
CA GLY A 85 -8.87 -4.46 -16.62
C GLY A 85 -7.65 -5.34 -16.86
N SER A 86 -6.91 -5.67 -15.80
CA SER A 86 -5.71 -6.52 -15.87
C SER A 86 -6.03 -7.96 -16.26
N LYS A 87 -7.16 -8.52 -15.79
CA LYS A 87 -7.60 -9.88 -16.15
C LYS A 87 -8.12 -10.02 -17.58
N ARG A 88 -8.49 -8.92 -18.25
CA ARG A 88 -9.03 -8.92 -19.62
C ARG A 88 -7.96 -8.95 -20.72
N ARG A 89 -6.67 -8.93 -20.38
CA ARG A 89 -5.54 -8.92 -21.34
C ARG A 89 -4.74 -10.22 -21.33
N LEU A 90 -5.43 -11.36 -21.24
CA LEU A 90 -4.90 -12.70 -21.53
C LEU A 90 -5.75 -13.33 -22.64
#